data_AF-A0A1G7UAD6-F1
#
_entry.id   AF-A0A1G7UAD6-F1
#
_cell.length_a   1.000
_cell.length_b   1.000
_cell.length_c   1.000
_cell.angle_alpha   90.00
_cell.angle_beta   90.00
_cell.angle_gamma   90.00
#
_symmetry.space_group_name_H-M   'P 1'
#
loop_
_entity.id
_entity.type
_entity.pdbx_description
1 polymer ?
#
loop_
_entity_poly.entity_id
_entity_poly.type
_entity_poly.pdbx_seq_one_letter_code
_entity_poly.pdbx_strand_id
1 'polypeptide(L)'
;MPGAKVREGQSAPEGLARQVEGPAAPPQVCFEPDLPPLHTNTMSASNWFEARKGNPLFKRLFGKRQFQYKCNECGELHQGSPSFSFKFPTYYFDVPEAERKDRTVASDDLCHIRPAKDDDEGNEIFCIRVVLEIPIKGADAPFTWGVWVTQSKDSFEKYVETFGQDQSSLGSFGWLPVDMPFYNLSDAGTPLEHLECDIQWSAKGQRPKAYLWEGSHPLSVDQREGISWRKAIKIANLANHAFSGRDHLV
;
A
#
# COMPACT_ATOMS: atom_id res chain seq x y z
N MET A 1 58.25 -16.79 -12.39
CA MET A 1 58.01 -18.20 -12.74
C MET A 1 56.53 -18.35 -13.07
N PRO A 2 56.17 -18.47 -14.35
CA PRO A 2 55.35 -19.61 -14.75
C PRO A 2 55.90 -20.27 -16.03
N GLY A 3 55.91 -21.59 -16.07
CA GLY A 3 56.04 -22.41 -17.28
C GLY A 3 55.02 -23.55 -17.20
N ALA A 4 54.74 -24.33 -18.22
CA ALA A 4 54.91 -24.21 -19.66
C ALA A 4 54.03 -25.32 -20.28
N LYS A 5 53.34 -24.97 -21.36
CA LYS A 5 52.75 -25.75 -22.47
C LYS A 5 52.59 -27.30 -22.43
N VAL A 6 51.35 -27.70 -22.76
CA VAL A 6 50.87 -28.56 -23.89
C VAL A 6 51.38 -30.01 -24.01
N ARG A 7 50.44 -30.95 -24.22
CA ARG A 7 50.51 -31.99 -25.27
C ARG A 7 49.14 -32.58 -25.63
N GLU A 8 48.86 -32.57 -26.93
CA GLU A 8 47.82 -33.33 -27.63
C GLU A 8 48.27 -34.79 -27.91
N GLY A 9 47.28 -35.62 -28.20
CA GLY A 9 47.37 -36.93 -28.87
C GLY A 9 46.27 -37.85 -28.35
N GLN A 10 45.62 -38.74 -29.11
CA GLN A 10 45.61 -39.07 -30.53
C GLN A 10 44.40 -40.03 -30.74
N SER A 11 44.01 -40.20 -31.99
CA SER A 11 42.92 -40.99 -32.61
C SER A 11 42.66 -42.45 -32.19
N ALA A 12 41.37 -42.83 -32.27
CA ALA A 12 40.66 -44.08 -32.70
C ALA A 12 41.38 -45.45 -32.80
N PRO A 13 40.66 -46.59 -32.68
CA PRO A 13 39.96 -47.18 -33.86
C PRO A 13 38.63 -47.95 -33.59
N GLU A 14 38.02 -48.35 -34.71
CA GLU A 14 36.77 -49.10 -34.94
C GLU A 14 36.76 -50.56 -34.42
N GLY A 15 35.56 -51.16 -34.24
CA GLY A 15 35.43 -52.62 -34.13
C GLY A 15 34.08 -53.20 -33.65
N LEU A 16 33.14 -53.36 -34.59
CA LEU A 16 32.26 -54.51 -34.88
C LEU A 16 31.43 -55.29 -33.80
N ALA A 17 30.11 -55.17 -33.96
CA ALA A 17 29.00 -56.17 -33.92
C ALA A 17 28.77 -57.12 -32.72
N ARG A 18 27.52 -57.11 -32.23
CA ARG A 18 26.65 -58.31 -32.30
C ARG A 18 25.16 -57.97 -32.14
N GLN A 19 24.38 -58.56 -33.04
CA GLN A 19 22.91 -58.60 -33.08
C GLN A 19 22.36 -59.46 -31.93
N VAL A 20 21.19 -59.08 -31.42
CA VAL A 20 20.24 -60.01 -30.80
C VAL A 20 18.86 -59.68 -31.33
N GLU A 21 18.30 -60.60 -32.11
CA GLU A 21 16.94 -60.54 -32.65
C GLU A 21 15.92 -60.96 -31.57
N GLY A 22 14.83 -60.21 -31.46
CA GLY A 22 13.65 -60.55 -30.66
C GLY A 22 12.42 -60.70 -31.57
N PRO A 23 11.43 -61.53 -31.20
CA PRO A 23 10.55 -62.21 -32.14
C PRO A 23 9.41 -61.37 -32.74
N ALA A 24 8.94 -61.89 -33.88
CA ALA A 24 7.93 -61.36 -34.79
C ALA A 24 6.58 -60.96 -34.15
N ALA A 25 6.00 -59.88 -34.67
CA ALA A 25 4.66 -59.40 -34.33
C ALA A 25 3.54 -60.31 -34.89
N PRO A 26 2.53 -60.68 -34.09
CA PRO A 26 1.28 -61.27 -34.59
C PRO A 26 0.30 -60.19 -35.10
N PRO A 27 -0.73 -60.58 -35.88
CA PRO A 27 -1.34 -59.75 -36.92
C PRO A 27 -2.28 -58.67 -36.40
N GLN A 28 -2.40 -57.60 -37.21
CA GLN A 28 -3.41 -56.56 -37.03
C GLN A 28 -4.81 -57.16 -37.10
N VAL A 29 -5.57 -56.99 -36.02
CA VAL A 29 -7.01 -57.21 -36.00
C VAL A 29 -7.65 -55.88 -35.61
N CYS A 30 -8.32 -55.27 -36.58
CA CYS A 30 -9.09 -54.05 -36.38
C CYS A 30 -10.24 -54.33 -35.40
N PHE A 31 -10.23 -53.65 -34.26
CA PHE A 31 -11.43 -53.40 -33.46
C PHE A 31 -11.45 -51.90 -33.20
N GLU A 32 -12.26 -51.18 -33.97
CA GLU A 32 -12.76 -49.87 -33.56
C GLU A 32 -13.86 -50.10 -32.52
N PRO A 33 -13.69 -49.54 -31.31
CA PRO A 33 -14.82 -48.99 -30.59
C PRO A 33 -14.70 -47.47 -30.63
N ASP A 34 -15.64 -46.83 -31.32
CA ASP A 34 -15.88 -45.41 -31.26
C ASP A 34 -15.95 -44.94 -29.80
N LEU A 35 -14.87 -44.31 -29.31
CA LEU A 35 -14.86 -43.52 -28.10
C LEU A 35 -14.41 -42.11 -28.49
N PRO A 36 -15.24 -41.07 -28.26
CA PRO A 36 -14.84 -39.71 -28.54
C PRO A 36 -13.66 -39.33 -27.62
N PRO A 37 -12.67 -38.55 -28.12
CA PRO A 37 -11.54 -38.17 -27.31
C PRO A 37 -12.01 -37.32 -26.13
N LEU A 38 -11.64 -37.74 -24.91
CA LEU A 38 -11.66 -36.86 -23.75
C LEU A 38 -10.65 -35.74 -24.01
N HIS A 39 -11.14 -34.63 -24.55
CA HIS A 39 -10.40 -33.37 -24.51
C HIS A 39 -10.21 -32.99 -23.03
N THR A 40 -9.03 -33.25 -22.49
CA THR A 40 -8.57 -32.63 -21.25
C THR A 40 -8.29 -31.16 -21.52
N ASN A 41 -9.35 -30.37 -21.68
CA ASN A 41 -9.23 -28.92 -21.57
C ASN A 41 -8.98 -28.58 -20.09
N THR A 42 -7.73 -28.68 -19.65
CA THR A 42 -7.26 -27.93 -18.49
C THR A 42 -7.40 -26.46 -18.84
N MET A 43 -8.53 -25.86 -18.45
CA MET A 43 -8.65 -24.41 -18.44
C MET A 43 -7.55 -23.86 -17.54
N SER A 44 -6.74 -22.95 -18.08
CA SER A 44 -5.87 -22.09 -17.29
C SER A 44 -6.66 -21.49 -16.12
N ALA A 45 -6.03 -21.29 -14.96
CA ALA A 45 -6.66 -20.65 -13.81
C ALA A 45 -7.35 -19.33 -14.21
N SER A 46 -6.72 -18.53 -15.09
CA SER A 46 -7.29 -17.30 -15.64
C SER A 46 -8.62 -17.52 -16.36
N ASN A 47 -8.73 -18.55 -17.20
CA ASN A 47 -9.97 -18.87 -17.93
C ASN A 47 -11.08 -19.41 -17.00
N TRP A 48 -10.71 -20.07 -15.90
CA TRP A 48 -11.65 -20.51 -14.87
C TRP A 48 -12.24 -19.34 -14.06
N PHE A 49 -11.42 -18.33 -13.75
CA PHE A 49 -11.85 -17.11 -13.06
C PHE A 49 -12.81 -16.28 -13.93
N GLU A 50 -12.47 -16.08 -15.20
CA GLU A 50 -13.28 -15.31 -16.16
C GLU A 50 -14.68 -15.89 -16.34
N ALA A 51 -14.78 -17.22 -16.50
CA ALA A 51 -16.03 -17.94 -16.74
C ALA A 51 -17.03 -17.93 -15.56
N ARG A 52 -16.57 -17.57 -14.35
CA ARG A 52 -17.39 -17.63 -13.12
C ARG A 52 -17.61 -16.27 -12.44
N LYS A 53 -17.14 -15.15 -13.00
CA LYS A 53 -17.36 -13.79 -12.46
C LYS A 53 -18.84 -13.46 -12.17
N GLY A 54 -19.77 -14.03 -12.94
CA GLY A 54 -21.22 -13.85 -12.75
C GLY A 54 -21.92 -14.88 -11.84
N ASN A 55 -21.22 -15.91 -11.35
CA ASN A 55 -21.84 -16.95 -10.54
C ASN A 55 -22.11 -16.43 -9.11
N PRO A 56 -23.34 -16.54 -8.57
CA PRO A 56 -23.68 -16.09 -7.23
C PRO A 56 -22.82 -16.71 -6.13
N LEU A 57 -22.45 -17.99 -6.27
CA LEU A 57 -21.52 -18.66 -5.35
C LEU A 57 -20.12 -18.07 -5.44
N PHE A 58 -19.67 -17.69 -6.64
CA PHE A 58 -18.38 -17.04 -6.85
C PHE A 58 -18.35 -15.62 -6.28
N LYS A 59 -19.41 -14.83 -6.50
CA LYS A 59 -19.58 -13.52 -5.85
C LYS A 59 -19.68 -13.65 -4.32
N ARG A 60 -20.28 -14.72 -3.81
CA ARG A 60 -20.37 -14.98 -2.36
C ARG A 60 -19.03 -15.43 -1.76
N LEU A 61 -18.22 -16.18 -2.52
CA LEU A 61 -16.90 -16.68 -2.12
C LEU A 61 -15.77 -15.64 -2.32
N PHE A 62 -15.84 -14.82 -3.35
CA PHE A 62 -14.76 -13.92 -3.80
C PHE A 62 -15.18 -12.45 -3.94
N GLY A 63 -16.44 -12.11 -3.72
CA GLY A 63 -16.91 -10.73 -3.73
C GLY A 63 -16.41 -9.96 -2.51
N LYS A 64 -15.96 -8.73 -2.75
CA LYS A 64 -15.66 -7.77 -1.69
C LYS A 64 -16.90 -7.53 -0.83
N ARG A 65 -16.69 -7.37 0.48
CA ARG A 65 -17.76 -7.16 1.47
C ARG A 65 -17.52 -5.86 2.23
N GLN A 66 -18.58 -5.29 2.77
CA GLN A 66 -18.45 -4.13 3.63
C GLN A 66 -17.66 -4.49 4.91
N PHE A 67 -16.63 -3.71 5.22
CA PHE A 67 -15.85 -3.91 6.43
C PHE A 67 -16.72 -3.74 7.68
N GLN A 68 -16.50 -4.57 8.70
CA GLN A 68 -17.20 -4.45 9.98
C GLN A 68 -16.33 -4.97 11.12
N TYR A 69 -16.48 -4.36 12.30
CA TYR A 69 -15.75 -4.73 13.50
C TYR A 69 -16.48 -4.29 14.77
N LYS A 70 -16.29 -5.04 15.85
CA LYS A 70 -16.72 -4.64 17.19
C LYS A 70 -15.66 -3.72 17.80
N CYS A 71 -16.07 -2.55 18.27
CA CYS A 71 -15.19 -1.62 18.95
C CYS A 71 -15.05 -2.02 20.44
N ASN A 72 -13.82 -1.99 20.93
CA ASN A 72 -13.51 -2.30 22.32
C ASN A 72 -13.79 -1.13 23.27
N GLU A 73 -13.82 0.11 22.77
CA GLU A 73 -14.08 1.32 23.57
C GLU A 73 -15.58 1.52 23.84
N CYS A 74 -16.40 1.51 22.79
CA CYS A 74 -17.85 1.75 22.93
C CYS A 74 -18.69 0.47 22.97
N GLY A 75 -18.12 -0.69 22.62
CA GLY A 75 -18.83 -1.98 22.58
C GLY A 75 -19.70 -2.22 21.34
N GLU A 76 -19.90 -1.21 20.49
CA GLU A 76 -20.78 -1.25 19.31
C GLU A 76 -20.14 -1.95 18.10
N LEU A 77 -20.99 -2.42 17.17
CA LEU A 77 -20.58 -2.93 15.86
C LEU A 77 -20.55 -1.79 14.83
N HIS A 78 -19.36 -1.45 14.36
CA HIS A 78 -19.16 -0.47 13.28
C HIS A 78 -19.12 -1.17 11.92
N GLN A 79 -19.74 -0.53 10.91
CA GLN A 79 -19.77 -1.00 9.53
C GLN A 79 -19.24 0.10 8.59
N GLY A 80 -18.60 -0.30 7.50
CA GLY A 80 -18.00 0.59 6.51
C GLY A 80 -16.49 0.79 6.68
N SER A 81 -15.93 1.65 5.82
CA SER A 81 -14.52 2.05 5.85
C SER A 81 -14.19 2.70 7.20
N PRO A 82 -13.21 2.16 7.96
CA PRO A 82 -12.68 2.87 9.11
C PRO A 82 -12.01 4.15 8.65
N SER A 83 -12.33 5.27 9.30
CA SER A 83 -11.79 6.58 8.96
C SER A 83 -11.40 7.33 10.24
N PHE A 84 -10.14 7.77 10.28
CA PHE A 84 -9.57 8.52 11.41
C PHE A 84 -8.80 9.70 10.86
N SER A 85 -8.78 10.83 11.56
CA SER A 85 -8.12 12.03 11.04
C SER A 85 -7.46 12.84 12.15
N PHE A 86 -6.21 13.22 11.96
CA PHE A 86 -5.44 14.03 12.93
C PHE A 86 -5.81 15.51 12.80
N LYS A 87 -5.93 16.20 13.93
CA LYS A 87 -6.27 17.62 13.94
C LYS A 87 -5.17 18.53 13.43
N PHE A 88 -3.94 18.20 13.79
CA PHE A 88 -2.75 19.00 13.49
C PHE A 88 -1.58 18.08 13.11
N PRO A 89 -0.59 18.58 12.34
CA PRO A 89 0.69 17.89 12.16
C PRO A 89 1.46 17.81 13.48
N THR A 90 2.39 16.86 13.62
CA THR A 90 3.24 16.72 14.82
C THR A 90 3.98 18.01 15.17
N TYR A 91 4.52 18.70 14.16
CA TYR A 91 5.21 19.99 14.32
C TYR A 91 4.40 21.09 15.00
N TYR A 92 3.06 21.03 14.96
CA TYR A 92 2.21 21.97 15.70
C TYR A 92 2.43 21.86 17.22
N PHE A 93 2.66 20.64 17.70
CA PHE A 93 2.82 20.37 19.12
C PHE A 93 4.21 20.72 19.64
N ASP A 94 5.20 20.81 18.74
CA ASP A 94 6.56 21.29 19.05
C ASP A 94 6.59 22.81 19.31
N VAL A 95 5.57 23.55 18.86
CA VAL A 95 5.40 24.95 19.22
C VAL A 95 4.86 25.06 20.65
N PRO A 96 5.54 25.80 21.55
CA PRO A 96 5.06 26.04 22.91
C PRO A 96 3.64 26.60 22.90
N GLU A 97 2.79 26.12 23.81
CA GLU A 97 1.35 26.48 23.81
C GLU A 97 1.10 27.99 23.88
N ALA A 98 1.91 28.71 24.65
CA ALA A 98 1.85 30.16 24.78
C ALA A 98 2.18 30.91 23.47
N GLU A 99 2.93 30.29 22.56
CA GLU A 99 3.36 30.89 21.29
C GLU A 99 2.49 30.47 20.10
N ARG A 100 1.69 29.40 20.23
CA ARG A 100 0.93 28.83 19.11
C ARG A 100 0.06 29.85 18.40
N LYS A 101 -0.58 30.78 19.14
CA LYS A 101 -1.43 31.82 18.55
C LYS A 101 -0.67 32.75 17.59
N ASP A 102 0.59 33.02 17.87
CA ASP A 102 1.41 33.97 17.09
C ASP A 102 2.23 33.25 16.01
N ARG A 103 2.67 32.02 16.30
CA ARG A 103 3.54 31.22 15.43
C ARG A 103 2.80 30.28 14.48
N THR A 104 1.54 29.94 14.76
CA THR A 104 0.78 29.00 13.92
C THR A 104 -0.45 29.66 13.29
N VAL A 105 -0.71 29.32 12.03
CA VAL A 105 -1.96 29.58 11.34
C VAL A 105 -2.47 28.23 10.85
N ALA A 106 -3.50 27.70 11.51
CA ALA A 106 -4.04 26.39 11.21
C ALA A 106 -5.56 26.46 10.96
N SER A 107 -6.02 25.67 9.98
CA SER A 107 -7.41 25.40 9.66
C SER A 107 -7.62 23.88 9.58
N ASP A 108 -8.81 23.45 9.15
CA ASP A 108 -9.12 22.02 9.00
C ASP A 108 -8.25 21.29 7.97
N ASP A 109 -7.63 22.02 7.03
CA ASP A 109 -6.89 21.45 5.90
C ASP A 109 -5.51 22.09 5.65
N LEU A 110 -5.19 23.23 6.29
CA LEU A 110 -3.94 23.95 6.10
C LEU A 110 -3.27 24.23 7.46
N CYS A 111 -1.96 24.12 7.53
CA CYS A 111 -1.19 24.52 8.70
C CYS A 111 0.11 25.20 8.26
N HIS A 112 0.37 26.39 8.78
CA HIS A 112 1.59 27.13 8.59
C HIS A 112 2.19 27.48 9.96
N ILE A 113 3.45 27.11 10.18
CA ILE A 113 4.20 27.36 11.41
C ILE A 113 5.41 28.23 11.09
N ARG A 114 5.55 29.35 11.80
CA ARG A 114 6.70 30.26 11.72
C ARG A 114 7.80 29.86 12.70
N PRO A 115 9.08 30.13 12.39
CA PRO A 115 10.17 29.93 13.33
C PRO A 115 9.99 30.79 14.59
N ALA A 116 10.74 30.47 15.65
CA ALA A 116 10.75 31.29 16.85
C ALA A 116 11.37 32.65 16.53
N LYS A 117 11.02 33.70 17.29
CA LYS A 117 11.50 35.07 17.00
C LYS A 117 13.02 35.21 17.19
N ASP A 118 13.59 34.35 18.02
CA ASP A 118 15.00 34.25 18.38
C ASP A 118 15.72 33.12 17.63
N ASP A 119 15.05 32.46 16.69
CA ASP A 119 15.61 31.40 15.86
C ASP A 119 15.91 31.93 14.45
N ASP A 120 17.09 32.52 14.28
CA ASP A 120 17.57 33.10 13.02
C ASP A 120 17.86 32.03 11.93
N GLU A 121 17.96 30.76 12.32
CA GLU A 121 18.20 29.61 11.41
C GLU A 121 16.93 28.81 11.11
N GLY A 122 15.83 29.11 11.80
CA GLY A 122 14.57 28.40 11.69
C GLY A 122 13.87 28.63 10.35
N ASN A 123 13.21 27.59 9.85
CA ASN A 123 12.45 27.64 8.60
C ASN A 123 10.94 27.67 8.87
N GLU A 124 10.18 28.33 7.98
CA GLU A 124 8.72 28.20 7.93
C GLU A 124 8.34 26.76 7.54
N ILE A 125 7.35 26.19 8.23
CA ILE A 125 6.82 24.85 7.95
C ILE A 125 5.40 24.99 7.41
N PHE A 126 5.19 24.48 6.21
CA PHE A 126 3.88 24.44 5.56
C PHE A 126 3.40 23.01 5.51
N CYS A 127 2.16 22.76 5.89
CA CYS A 127 1.53 21.44 5.85
C CYS A 127 0.12 21.53 5.27
N ILE A 128 -0.26 20.51 4.51
CA ILE A 128 -1.63 20.32 4.02
C ILE A 128 -2.19 18.99 4.51
N ARG A 129 -3.50 18.93 4.70
CA ARG A 129 -4.18 17.69 5.06
C ARG A 129 -4.51 16.87 3.82
N VAL A 130 -4.22 15.59 3.89
CA VAL A 130 -4.35 14.64 2.78
C VAL A 130 -4.99 13.34 3.25
N VAL A 131 -5.51 12.58 2.30
CA VAL A 131 -6.08 11.25 2.56
C VAL A 131 -5.03 10.19 2.21
N LEU A 132 -4.72 9.34 3.19
CA LEU A 132 -3.91 8.15 3.01
C LEU A 132 -4.84 6.92 3.09
N GLU A 133 -4.95 6.19 1.99
CA GLU A 133 -5.80 5.00 1.87
C GLU A 133 -4.96 3.73 1.97
N ILE A 134 -5.38 2.78 2.80
CA ILE A 134 -4.76 1.46 2.96
C ILE A 134 -5.78 0.40 2.54
N PRO A 135 -5.56 -0.37 1.46
CA PRO A 135 -6.51 -1.38 1.02
C PRO A 135 -6.74 -2.45 2.09
N ILE A 136 -8.00 -2.84 2.34
CA ILE A 136 -8.33 -3.98 3.19
C ILE A 136 -8.67 -5.18 2.29
N LYS A 137 -7.91 -6.27 2.44
CA LYS A 137 -8.08 -7.49 1.65
C LYS A 137 -9.50 -8.07 1.87
N GLY A 138 -10.25 -8.18 0.77
CA GLY A 138 -11.63 -8.68 0.78
C GLY A 138 -12.70 -7.63 1.16
N ALA A 139 -12.31 -6.38 1.46
CA ALA A 139 -13.26 -5.30 1.68
C ALA A 139 -13.55 -4.49 0.40
N ASP A 140 -14.71 -3.84 0.36
CA ASP A 140 -15.12 -2.95 -0.73
C ASP A 140 -14.46 -1.56 -0.65
N ALA A 141 -14.19 -1.07 0.56
CA ALA A 141 -13.54 0.20 0.82
C ALA A 141 -12.21 0.04 1.59
N PRO A 142 -11.25 0.98 1.42
CA PRO A 142 -9.99 0.96 2.15
C PRO A 142 -10.17 1.39 3.61
N PHE A 143 -9.12 1.24 4.41
CA PHE A 143 -8.93 1.99 5.65
C PHE A 143 -8.43 3.39 5.29
N THR A 144 -9.00 4.42 5.91
CA THR A 144 -8.84 5.81 5.51
C THR A 144 -8.23 6.63 6.65
N TRP A 145 -7.19 7.40 6.34
CA TRP A 145 -6.52 8.28 7.28
C TRP A 145 -6.47 9.71 6.75
N GLY A 146 -6.98 10.67 7.51
CA GLY A 146 -6.72 12.10 7.32
C GLY A 146 -5.41 12.47 8.01
N VAL A 147 -4.32 12.52 7.25
CA VAL A 147 -2.96 12.80 7.74
C VAL A 147 -2.48 14.16 7.24
N TRP A 148 -1.36 14.63 7.77
CA TRP A 148 -0.72 15.87 7.36
C TRP A 148 0.56 15.56 6.60
N VAL A 149 0.85 16.36 5.58
CA VAL A 149 2.08 16.27 4.80
C VAL A 149 2.71 17.64 4.66
N THR A 150 4.03 17.74 4.85
CA THR A 150 4.78 18.98 4.66
C THR A 150 4.83 19.38 3.18
N GLN A 151 4.97 20.67 2.91
CA GLN A 151 5.03 21.22 1.56
C GLN A 151 6.17 22.23 1.45
N SER A 152 6.76 22.34 0.26
CA SER A 152 7.53 23.54 -0.05
C SER A 152 6.60 24.76 -0.07
N LYS A 153 7.17 25.95 0.17
CA LYS A 153 6.43 27.21 0.12
C LYS A 153 5.68 27.37 -1.21
N ASP A 154 6.38 27.17 -2.33
CA ASP A 154 5.80 27.28 -3.67
C ASP A 154 4.64 26.30 -3.89
N SER A 155 4.75 25.06 -3.40
CA SER A 155 3.67 24.07 -3.53
C SER A 155 2.47 24.44 -2.67
N PHE A 156 2.70 24.92 -1.45
CA PHE A 156 1.65 25.35 -0.53
C PHE A 156 0.90 26.57 -1.09
N GLU A 157 1.62 27.60 -1.54
CA GLU A 157 1.02 28.80 -2.13
C GLU A 157 0.21 28.46 -3.37
N LYS A 158 0.76 27.63 -4.27
CA LYS A 158 0.03 27.15 -5.45
C LYS A 158 -1.21 26.35 -5.08
N TYR A 159 -1.13 25.51 -4.05
CA TYR A 159 -2.27 24.71 -3.56
C TYR A 159 -3.40 25.63 -3.07
N VAL A 160 -3.07 26.66 -2.30
CA VAL A 160 -4.02 27.64 -1.78
C VAL A 160 -4.63 28.49 -2.91
N GLU A 161 -3.79 29.00 -3.83
CA GLU A 161 -4.24 29.82 -4.97
C GLU A 161 -5.24 29.09 -5.87
N THR A 162 -5.02 27.78 -6.08
CA THR A 162 -5.83 26.96 -6.99
C THR A 162 -6.91 26.13 -6.29
N PHE A 163 -7.12 26.29 -4.98
CA PHE A 163 -8.07 25.50 -4.18
C PHE A 163 -9.52 25.50 -4.72
N GLY A 164 -9.94 26.62 -5.34
CA GLY A 164 -11.27 26.76 -5.94
C GLY A 164 -11.46 26.07 -7.30
N GLN A 165 -10.41 25.42 -7.82
CA GLN A 165 -10.31 24.86 -9.17
C GLN A 165 -10.13 23.34 -9.13
N ASP A 166 -10.10 22.70 -10.31
CA ASP A 166 -9.70 21.31 -10.43
C ASP A 166 -8.17 21.22 -10.42
N GLN A 167 -7.63 20.54 -9.42
CA GLN A 167 -6.20 20.35 -9.22
C GLN A 167 -5.74 18.93 -9.59
N SER A 168 -6.60 18.09 -10.17
CA SER A 168 -6.31 16.67 -10.41
C SER A 168 -5.13 16.38 -11.35
N SER A 169 -4.67 17.37 -12.13
CA SER A 169 -3.46 17.25 -12.96
C SER A 169 -2.17 17.69 -12.24
N LEU A 170 -2.28 18.14 -10.99
CA LEU A 170 -1.18 18.67 -10.19
C LEU A 170 -0.81 17.71 -9.07
N GLY A 171 0.38 17.89 -8.53
CA GLY A 171 0.85 17.18 -7.37
C GLY A 171 2.04 17.88 -6.74
N SER A 172 2.45 17.35 -5.61
CA SER A 172 3.60 17.83 -4.85
C SER A 172 4.27 16.68 -4.12
N PHE A 173 5.42 16.96 -3.55
CA PHE A 173 6.15 16.05 -2.68
C PHE A 173 6.06 16.53 -1.24
N GLY A 174 6.19 15.61 -0.28
CA GLY A 174 6.35 15.98 1.12
C GLY A 174 6.72 14.82 2.02
N TRP A 175 6.82 15.14 3.30
CA TRP A 175 7.06 14.21 4.39
C TRP A 175 5.85 14.13 5.31
N LEU A 176 5.72 13.06 6.09
CA LEU A 176 4.51 12.71 6.83
C LEU A 176 4.60 13.01 8.35
N PRO A 177 4.42 14.28 8.81
CA PRO A 177 4.47 14.66 10.22
C PRO A 177 3.18 14.26 10.97
N VAL A 178 2.99 12.96 11.19
CA VAL A 178 1.91 12.43 12.03
C VAL A 178 2.40 11.37 13.01
N ASP A 179 1.72 11.28 14.14
CA ASP A 179 1.95 10.27 15.18
C ASP A 179 0.83 9.22 15.11
N MET A 180 1.07 8.09 14.42
CA MET A 180 0.07 7.05 14.22
C MET A 180 0.29 5.85 15.16
N PRO A 181 -0.54 5.65 16.21
CA PRO A 181 -0.26 4.69 17.30
C PRO A 181 0.12 3.28 16.87
N PHE A 182 -0.43 2.77 15.77
CA PHE A 182 -0.10 1.43 15.26
C PHE A 182 1.19 1.36 14.45
N TYR A 183 1.56 2.47 13.81
CA TYR A 183 2.66 2.55 12.87
C TYR A 183 3.94 3.15 13.49
N ASN A 184 3.84 3.80 14.65
CA ASN A 184 4.98 4.35 15.38
C ASN A 184 5.89 3.31 16.05
N LEU A 185 5.37 2.11 16.31
CA LEU A 185 6.03 1.07 17.11
C LEU A 185 6.70 -0.03 16.26
N SER A 186 7.03 0.25 15.01
CA SER A 186 7.61 -0.79 14.15
C SER A 186 9.10 -1.01 14.40
N ASP A 187 9.53 -2.26 14.29
CA ASP A 187 10.92 -2.72 14.46
C ASP A 187 11.93 -2.01 13.53
N ALA A 188 11.45 -1.25 12.52
CA ALA A 188 12.28 -0.50 11.60
C ALA A 188 12.89 0.77 12.22
N GLY A 189 12.32 1.29 13.32
CA GLY A 189 12.83 2.47 14.04
C GLY A 189 12.81 3.78 13.26
N THR A 190 12.28 3.81 12.04
CA THR A 190 12.13 5.03 11.22
C THR A 190 10.90 5.81 11.67
N PRO A 191 11.05 7.06 12.15
CA PRO A 191 9.93 7.95 12.44
C PRO A 191 9.07 8.21 11.20
N LEU A 192 7.75 8.40 11.40
CA LEU A 192 6.83 8.69 10.29
C LEU A 192 7.16 9.99 9.56
N GLU A 193 7.70 10.98 10.27
CA GLU A 193 8.14 12.26 9.71
C GLU A 193 9.29 12.14 8.69
N HIS A 194 9.94 10.97 8.60
CA HIS A 194 10.94 10.67 7.57
C HIS A 194 10.36 9.95 6.36
N LEU A 195 9.07 9.60 6.37
CA LEU A 195 8.45 8.94 5.22
C LEU A 195 8.12 9.96 4.13
N GLU A 196 8.74 9.73 2.99
CA GLU A 196 8.56 10.47 1.76
C GLU A 196 7.24 10.05 1.07
N CYS A 197 6.54 11.02 0.50
CA CYS A 197 5.30 10.78 -0.20
C CYS A 197 5.08 11.71 -1.39
N ASP A 198 4.53 11.12 -2.46
CA ASP A 198 3.94 11.86 -3.57
C ASP A 198 2.49 12.18 -3.23
N ILE A 199 2.11 13.43 -3.47
CA ILE A 199 0.78 13.95 -3.20
C ILE A 199 0.10 14.22 -4.53
N GLN A 200 -0.96 13.47 -4.80
CA GLN A 200 -1.84 13.69 -5.93
C GLN A 200 -2.93 14.67 -5.51
N TRP A 201 -2.91 15.88 -6.05
CA TRP A 201 -4.00 16.82 -5.81
C TRP A 201 -5.26 16.33 -6.53
N SER A 202 -6.41 16.85 -6.11
CA SER A 202 -7.71 16.26 -6.48
C SER A 202 -8.64 17.27 -7.12
N ALA A 203 -9.77 16.78 -7.64
CA ALA A 203 -10.82 17.63 -8.16
C ALA A 203 -11.34 18.60 -7.08
N LYS A 204 -11.98 19.67 -7.54
CA LYS A 204 -12.54 20.71 -6.65
C LYS A 204 -13.34 20.10 -5.49
N GLY A 205 -12.99 20.50 -4.27
CA GLY A 205 -13.66 20.07 -3.04
C GLY A 205 -13.28 18.66 -2.55
N GLN A 206 -12.31 18.00 -3.19
CA GLN A 206 -11.74 16.74 -2.72
C GLN A 206 -10.36 16.98 -2.12
N ARG A 207 -10.07 16.33 -0.99
CA ARG A 207 -8.74 16.38 -0.38
C ARG A 207 -7.71 15.65 -1.25
N PRO A 208 -6.46 16.13 -1.30
CA PRO A 208 -5.37 15.42 -1.97
C PRO A 208 -5.16 14.02 -1.39
N LYS A 209 -4.55 13.14 -2.18
CA LYS A 209 -4.20 11.77 -1.76
C LYS A 209 -2.69 11.63 -1.62
N ALA A 210 -2.26 10.93 -0.57
CA ALA A 210 -0.85 10.64 -0.33
C ALA A 210 -0.48 9.21 -0.71
N TYR A 211 0.66 9.08 -1.40
CA TYR A 211 1.27 7.82 -1.81
C TYR A 211 2.69 7.78 -1.26
N LEU A 212 2.92 6.91 -0.28
CA LEU A 212 4.23 6.74 0.33
C LEU A 212 5.18 6.07 -0.66
N TRP A 213 6.41 6.54 -0.65
CA TRP A 213 7.49 5.94 -1.41
C TRP A 213 7.81 4.52 -0.91
N GLU A 214 8.45 3.74 -1.77
CA GLU A 214 8.80 2.37 -1.45
C GLU A 214 9.81 2.32 -0.31
N GLY A 215 9.46 1.58 0.74
CA GLY A 215 10.30 1.40 1.91
C GLY A 215 9.85 0.19 2.73
N SER A 216 10.68 -0.17 3.72
CA SER A 216 10.42 -1.27 4.65
C SER A 216 9.49 -0.88 5.80
N HIS A 217 9.18 0.41 5.96
CA HIS A 217 8.28 0.87 7.01
C HIS A 217 6.88 0.23 6.84
N PRO A 218 6.27 -0.33 7.91
CA PRO A 218 5.02 -1.08 7.77
C PRO A 218 3.86 -0.29 7.18
N LEU A 219 3.83 1.03 7.35
CA LEU A 219 2.82 1.89 6.72
C LEU A 219 2.94 1.87 5.19
N SER A 220 4.15 2.02 4.65
CA SER A 220 4.40 1.96 3.20
C SER A 220 4.10 0.57 2.63
N VAL A 221 4.49 -0.49 3.35
CA VAL A 221 4.19 -1.88 2.98
C VAL A 221 2.68 -2.12 2.97
N ASP A 222 1.98 -1.69 4.02
CA ASP A 222 0.53 -1.86 4.14
C ASP A 222 -0.24 -1.08 3.08
N GLN A 223 0.17 0.15 2.77
CA GLN A 223 -0.46 0.94 1.71
C GLN A 223 -0.35 0.24 0.35
N ARG A 224 0.83 -0.34 0.05
CA ARG A 224 1.08 -1.04 -1.22
C ARG A 224 0.40 -2.40 -1.31
N GLU A 225 0.51 -3.21 -0.26
CA GLU A 225 0.12 -4.63 -0.31
C GLU A 225 -1.27 -4.91 0.27
N GLY A 226 -1.83 -3.93 0.97
CA GLY A 226 -3.08 -4.04 1.70
C GLY A 226 -2.98 -4.89 2.96
N ILE A 227 -3.84 -4.57 3.92
CA ILE A 227 -3.92 -5.22 5.23
C ILE A 227 -4.99 -6.31 5.24
N SER A 228 -4.79 -7.32 6.07
CA SER A 228 -5.84 -8.30 6.35
C SER A 228 -6.97 -7.66 7.15
N TRP A 229 -8.17 -8.24 7.06
CA TRP A 229 -9.32 -7.84 7.88
C TRP A 229 -8.99 -7.79 9.38
N ARG A 230 -8.28 -8.82 9.89
CA ARG A 230 -7.87 -8.89 11.30
C ARG A 230 -6.91 -7.76 11.67
N LYS A 231 -5.98 -7.40 10.79
CA LYS A 231 -5.06 -6.27 11.01
C LYS A 231 -5.82 -4.94 11.01
N ALA A 232 -6.79 -4.75 10.11
CA ALA A 232 -7.67 -3.58 10.10
C ALA A 232 -8.47 -3.46 11.42
N ILE A 233 -9.02 -4.55 11.96
CA ILE A 233 -9.70 -4.55 13.28
C ILE A 233 -8.74 -4.10 14.39
N LYS A 234 -7.50 -4.62 14.39
CA LYS A 234 -6.50 -4.28 15.39
C LYS A 234 -6.15 -2.78 15.32
N ILE A 235 -5.91 -2.27 14.12
CA ILE A 235 -5.62 -0.85 13.88
C ILE A 235 -6.80 0.02 14.31
N ALA A 236 -8.03 -0.31 13.90
CA ALA A 236 -9.22 0.46 14.23
C ALA A 236 -9.46 0.55 15.74
N ASN A 237 -9.29 -0.55 16.48
CA ASN A 237 -9.45 -0.53 17.94
C ASN A 237 -8.36 0.30 18.65
N LEU A 238 -7.11 0.21 18.20
CA LEU A 238 -6.03 1.04 18.75
C LEU A 238 -6.23 2.51 18.43
N ALA A 239 -6.73 2.83 17.23
CA ALA A 239 -7.11 4.18 16.87
C ALA A 239 -8.27 4.68 17.72
N ASN A 240 -9.37 3.94 17.87
CA ASN A 240 -10.48 4.33 18.73
C ASN A 240 -10.03 4.63 20.17
N HIS A 241 -9.18 3.78 20.74
CA HIS A 241 -8.60 4.01 22.07
C HIS A 241 -7.82 5.33 22.13
N ALA A 242 -6.90 5.51 21.18
CA ALA A 242 -6.03 6.67 21.14
C ALA A 242 -6.78 7.99 20.85
N PHE A 243 -7.93 7.92 20.17
CA PHE A 243 -8.78 9.07 19.84
C PHE A 243 -9.83 9.36 20.93
N SER A 244 -10.25 8.36 21.71
CA SER A 244 -11.21 8.56 22.81
C SER A 244 -10.58 9.22 24.05
N GLY A 245 -9.26 9.11 24.22
CA GLY A 245 -8.53 9.65 25.37
C GLY A 245 -7.83 11.00 25.15
N ARG A 246 -7.94 11.62 23.97
CA ARG A 246 -7.15 12.80 23.59
C ARG A 246 -8.00 13.94 23.02
N ASP A 247 -8.76 14.63 23.88
CA ASP A 247 -9.59 15.81 23.52
C ASP A 247 -8.80 16.98 22.89
N HIS A 248 -7.46 16.95 22.92
CA HIS A 248 -6.58 18.01 22.42
C HIS A 248 -5.70 17.61 21.21
N LEU A 249 -5.69 16.32 20.81
CA LEU A 249 -4.91 15.82 19.65
C LEU A 249 -5.79 15.35 18.48
N VAL A 250 -7.12 15.45 18.64
CA VAL A 250 -8.17 15.04 17.69
C VAL A 250 -9.06 16.22 17.32
#